data_AF-A0A846CUJ2-F1
#
_entry.id   AF-A0A846CUJ2-F1
#
_cell.length_a   1.000
_cell.length_b   1.000
_cell.length_c   1.000
_cell.angle_alpha   90.00
_cell.angle_beta   90.00
_cell.angle_gamma   90.00
#
_symmetry.space_group_name_H-M   'P 1'
#
loop_
_entity.id
_entity.type
_entity.pdbx_description
1 polymer ?
#
loop_
_entity_poly.entity_id
_entity_poly.type
_entity_poly.pdbx_seq_one_letter_code
_entity_poly.pdbx_strand_id
1 'polypeptide(L)'
;MPIETRIMQYHRASIQSQQIWWDLFKEQHHDLTDKQLKIEYVNLKLGDKYCSINKLVDTDFMIISEIDLAVNIGEILDNLHIPYYLGGGLASSFWGERRPTEDADLAIILEPEKVQQLIAVLSTEFYLT
;
A
#
# COMPACT_ATOMS: atom_id res chain seq x y z
N MET A 1 -13.07 -13.98 -17.86
CA MET A 1 -12.90 -13.87 -16.40
C MET A 1 -13.36 -12.47 -15.96
N PRO A 2 -14.23 -12.34 -14.96
CA PRO A 2 -14.69 -11.04 -14.43
C PRO A 2 -13.52 -10.15 -13.99
N ILE A 3 -13.72 -8.82 -13.96
CA ILE A 3 -12.68 -7.88 -13.54
C ILE A 3 -12.30 -8.05 -12.07
N GLU A 4 -13.30 -8.28 -11.21
CA GLU A 4 -13.14 -8.60 -9.79
C GLU A 4 -12.20 -9.79 -9.58
N THR A 5 -12.35 -10.84 -10.40
CA THR A 5 -11.48 -12.03 -10.31
C THR A 5 -10.05 -11.73 -10.74
N ARG A 6 -9.83 -10.85 -11.73
CA ARG A 6 -8.48 -10.43 -12.13
C ARG A 6 -7.81 -9.55 -11.07
N ILE A 7 -8.57 -8.66 -10.43
CA ILE A 7 -8.10 -7.84 -9.31
C ILE A 7 -7.66 -8.74 -8.16
N MET A 8 -8.49 -9.71 -7.77
CA MET A 8 -8.18 -10.64 -6.69
C MET A 8 -6.96 -11.53 -7.02
N GLN A 9 -6.78 -11.92 -8.28
CA GLN A 9 -5.60 -12.68 -8.70
C GLN A 9 -4.32 -11.84 -8.68
N TYR A 10 -4.38 -10.60 -9.15
CA TYR A 10 -3.24 -9.68 -9.11
C TYR A 10 -2.86 -9.33 -7.67
N HIS A 11 -3.85 -9.01 -6.82
CA HIS A 11 -3.64 -8.75 -5.39
C HIS A 11 -2.95 -9.93 -4.70
N ARG A 12 -3.48 -11.15 -4.89
CA ARG A 12 -2.85 -12.37 -4.32
C ARG A 12 -1.44 -12.59 -4.84
N ALA A 13 -1.19 -12.39 -6.13
CA ALA A 13 0.13 -12.55 -6.72
C ALA A 13 1.12 -11.48 -6.22
N SER A 14 0.66 -10.24 -6.04
CA SER A 14 1.43 -9.13 -5.48
C SER A 14 1.86 -9.45 -4.05
N ILE A 15 0.91 -9.80 -3.17
CA ILE A 15 1.18 -10.19 -1.78
C ILE A 15 2.15 -11.36 -1.72
N GLN A 16 1.90 -12.43 -2.49
CA GLN A 16 2.78 -13.60 -2.50
C GLN A 16 4.19 -13.24 -2.99
N SER A 17 4.30 -12.43 -4.03
CA SER A 17 5.59 -12.00 -4.55
C SER A 17 6.34 -11.14 -3.53
N GLN A 18 5.69 -10.23 -2.83
CA GLN A 18 6.30 -9.39 -1.80
C GLN A 18 6.75 -10.22 -0.60
N GLN A 19 5.90 -11.15 -0.12
CA GLN A 19 6.23 -12.04 0.98
C GLN A 19 7.44 -12.92 0.65
N ILE A 20 7.47 -13.54 -0.54
CA ILE A 20 8.60 -14.34 -1.00
C ILE A 20 9.88 -13.49 -1.09
N TRP A 21 9.77 -12.27 -1.63
CA TRP A 21 10.92 -11.36 -1.73
C TRP A 21 11.45 -10.99 -0.34
N TRP A 22 10.55 -10.69 0.60
CA TRP A 22 10.93 -10.35 1.98
C TRP A 22 11.57 -11.53 2.70
N ASP A 23 11.04 -12.74 2.54
CA ASP A 23 11.58 -13.95 3.15
C ASP A 23 12.97 -14.28 2.57
N LEU A 24 13.14 -14.22 1.25
CA LEU A 24 14.45 -14.39 0.60
C LEU A 24 15.45 -13.29 1.00
N PHE A 25 14.99 -12.05 1.14
CA PHE A 25 15.82 -10.93 1.56
C PHE A 25 16.37 -11.14 2.97
N LYS A 26 15.51 -11.56 3.92
CA LYS A 26 15.93 -11.94 5.28
C LYS A 26 16.91 -13.11 5.29
N GLU A 27 16.67 -14.15 4.47
CA GLU A 27 17.58 -15.29 4.32
C GLU A 27 18.95 -14.90 3.74
N GLN A 28 19.05 -13.79 3.00
CA GLN A 28 20.35 -13.33 2.48
C GLN A 28 21.12 -12.46 3.50
N HIS A 29 20.45 -11.97 4.56
CA HIS A 29 20.96 -10.96 5.48
C HIS A 29 20.77 -11.39 6.95
N HIS A 30 21.20 -12.61 7.28
CA HIS A 30 21.08 -13.19 8.63
C HIS A 30 21.83 -12.43 9.73
N ASP A 31 22.78 -11.59 9.35
CA ASP A 31 23.65 -10.81 10.24
C ASP A 31 23.02 -9.46 10.64
N LEU A 32 21.93 -9.05 9.99
CA LEU A 32 21.25 -7.79 10.26
C LEU A 32 20.10 -7.98 11.26
N THR A 33 19.93 -6.99 12.13
CA THR A 33 18.72 -6.89 12.98
C THR A 33 17.50 -6.50 12.14
N ASP A 34 16.28 -6.77 12.63
CA ASP A 34 15.03 -6.39 11.94
C ASP A 34 14.99 -4.90 11.54
N LYS A 35 15.55 -4.04 12.37
CA LYS A 35 15.66 -2.60 12.10
C LYS A 35 16.60 -2.30 10.92
N GLN A 36 17.74 -2.99 10.87
CA GLN A 36 18.73 -2.83 9.80
C GLN A 36 18.23 -3.44 8.48
N LEU A 37 17.55 -4.59 8.53
CA LEU A 37 16.88 -5.20 7.38
C LEU A 37 15.86 -4.24 6.76
N LYS A 38 15.03 -3.60 7.60
CA LYS A 38 14.04 -2.61 7.18
C LYS A 38 14.69 -1.42 6.47
N ILE A 39 15.77 -0.86 7.02
CA ILE A 39 16.53 0.24 6.39
C ILE A 39 17.08 -0.21 5.04
N GLU A 40 17.76 -1.35 5.00
CA GLU A 40 18.41 -1.84 3.78
C GLU A 40 17.39 -2.12 2.67
N TYR A 41 16.24 -2.71 3.01
CA TYR A 41 15.15 -2.92 2.06
C TYR A 41 14.57 -1.60 1.52
N VAL A 42 14.37 -0.60 2.38
CA VAL A 42 13.91 0.74 1.96
C VAL A 42 14.93 1.38 1.02
N ASN A 43 16.22 1.24 1.28
CA ASN A 43 17.28 1.76 0.42
C ASN A 43 17.27 1.08 -0.95
N LEU A 44 17.09 -0.24 -0.99
CA LEU A 44 17.00 -0.99 -2.23
C LEU A 44 15.78 -0.61 -3.07
N LYS A 45 14.64 -0.30 -2.44
CA LYS A 45 13.39 0.01 -3.13
C LYS A 45 13.24 1.47 -3.52
N LEU A 46 13.57 2.39 -2.61
CA LEU A 46 13.30 3.82 -2.75
C LEU A 46 14.57 4.64 -3.00
N GLY A 47 15.74 4.06 -2.73
CA GLY A 47 17.04 4.71 -2.86
C GLY A 47 17.49 5.46 -1.59
N ASP A 48 18.81 5.65 -1.47
CA ASP A 48 19.47 6.18 -0.27
C ASP A 48 19.02 7.58 0.18
N LYS A 49 18.37 8.34 -0.72
CA LYS A 49 17.84 9.68 -0.42
C LYS A 49 16.70 9.65 0.60
N TYR A 50 16.02 8.51 0.74
CA TYR A 50 14.90 8.32 1.65
C TYR A 50 15.31 7.66 2.99
N CYS A 51 16.60 7.31 3.19
CA CYS A 51 17.18 6.84 4.46
C CYS A 51 16.98 7.80 5.64
N SER A 52 16.86 9.09 5.34
CA SER A 52 16.73 10.15 6.36
C SER A 52 15.45 10.03 7.19
N ILE A 53 14.53 9.15 6.80
CA ILE A 53 13.30 8.90 7.54
C ILE A 53 13.54 7.90 8.67
N ASN A 54 14.50 8.20 9.56
CA ASN A 54 14.72 7.46 10.81
C ASN A 54 13.42 7.30 11.64
N LYS A 55 12.46 8.23 11.49
CA LYS A 55 11.13 8.13 12.12
C LYS A 55 10.27 6.99 11.59
N LEU A 56 10.38 6.62 10.30
CA LEU A 56 9.62 5.51 9.69
C LEU A 56 10.18 4.15 10.09
N VAL A 57 11.49 4.07 10.31
CA VAL A 57 12.18 2.83 10.70
C VAL A 57 11.79 2.38 12.11
N ASP A 58 11.54 3.34 13.01
CA ASP A 58 11.04 3.09 14.37
C ASP A 58 9.52 2.90 14.44
N THR A 59 8.81 3.17 13.34
CA THR A 59 7.40 2.81 13.22
C THR A 59 7.28 1.40 12.67
N ASP A 60 6.22 0.70 13.05
CA ASP A 60 5.90 -0.57 12.42
C ASP A 60 5.34 -0.29 11.02
N PHE A 61 6.22 -0.04 10.06
CA PHE A 61 5.80 0.19 8.69
C PHE A 61 5.55 -1.14 8.01
N MET A 62 4.34 -1.29 7.48
CA MET A 62 4.00 -2.34 6.55
C MET A 62 4.32 -1.84 5.14
N ILE A 63 5.08 -2.62 4.38
CA ILE A 63 5.33 -2.31 2.96
C ILE A 63 4.13 -2.83 2.20
N ILE A 64 3.11 -1.99 2.14
CA ILE A 64 1.85 -2.26 1.48
C ILE A 64 2.06 -1.98 -0.01
N SER A 65 1.76 -2.93 -0.91
CA SER A 65 1.75 -2.62 -2.34
C SER A 65 0.67 -1.59 -2.65
N GLU A 66 0.78 -0.88 -3.77
CA GLU A 66 -0.19 0.13 -4.17
C GLU A 66 -1.61 -0.48 -4.29
N ILE A 67 -1.69 -1.76 -4.69
CA ILE A 67 -2.96 -2.49 -4.73
C ILE A 67 -3.48 -2.86 -3.35
N ASP A 68 -2.62 -3.28 -2.42
CA ASP A 68 -3.03 -3.58 -1.05
C ASP A 68 -3.50 -2.29 -0.36
N LEU A 69 -2.87 -1.15 -0.66
CA LEU A 69 -3.28 0.15 -0.14
C LEU A 69 -4.67 0.52 -0.66
N ALA A 70 -4.91 0.36 -1.96
CA ALA A 70 -6.21 0.60 -2.57
C ALA A 70 -7.30 -0.32 -2.01
N VAL A 71 -6.98 -1.59 -1.72
CA VAL A 71 -7.90 -2.55 -1.10
C VAL A 71 -8.21 -2.15 0.34
N ASN A 72 -7.19 -1.88 1.16
CA ASN A 72 -7.37 -1.49 2.57
C ASN A 72 -8.21 -0.21 2.71
N ILE A 73 -7.90 0.82 1.91
CA ILE A 73 -8.69 2.06 1.92
C ILE A 73 -10.10 1.79 1.38
N GLY A 74 -10.25 0.95 0.35
CA GLY A 74 -11.55 0.55 -0.18
C GLY A 74 -12.44 -0.10 0.88
N GLU A 75 -11.91 -1.04 1.67
CA GLU A 75 -12.64 -1.69 2.76
C GLU A 75 -13.07 -0.69 3.85
N ILE A 76 -12.24 0.30 4.18
CA ILE A 76 -12.59 1.38 5.11
C ILE A 76 -13.76 2.21 4.55
N LEU A 77 -13.70 2.59 3.27
CA LEU A 77 -14.74 3.38 2.61
C LEU A 77 -16.05 2.60 2.51
N ASP A 78 -16.01 1.31 2.17
CA ASP A 78 -17.17 0.43 2.15
C ASP A 78 -17.85 0.34 3.52
N ASN A 79 -17.07 0.13 4.60
CA ASN A 79 -17.59 0.07 5.96
C ASN A 79 -18.25 1.39 6.41
N LEU A 80 -17.70 2.53 5.98
CA LEU A 80 -18.26 3.85 6.23
C LEU A 80 -19.42 4.22 5.30
N HIS A 81 -19.72 3.36 4.32
CA HIS A 81 -20.70 3.57 3.25
C HIS A 81 -20.40 4.82 2.41
N ILE A 82 -19.12 5.04 2.09
CA ILE A 82 -18.64 6.15 1.28
C ILE A 82 -18.38 5.64 -0.13
N PRO A 83 -19.16 6.05 -1.14
CA PRO A 83 -18.92 5.63 -2.52
C PRO A 83 -17.55 6.10 -3.01
N TYR A 84 -16.83 5.23 -3.71
CA TYR A 84 -15.52 5.55 -4.24
C TYR A 84 -15.27 4.94 -5.61
N TYR A 85 -14.23 5.45 -6.29
CA TYR A 85 -13.78 4.96 -7.58
C TYR A 85 -12.25 4.93 -7.61
N LEU A 86 -11.70 3.79 -8.04
CA LEU A 86 -10.25 3.63 -8.25
C LEU A 86 -9.84 4.26 -9.58
N GLY A 87 -8.87 5.18 -9.51
CA GLY A 87 -8.35 5.91 -10.66
C GLY A 87 -6.87 5.64 -10.93
N GLY A 88 -6.26 6.56 -11.67
CA GLY A 88 -4.79 6.63 -11.77
C GLY A 88 -4.11 5.52 -12.56
N GLY A 89 -2.82 5.34 -12.24
CA GLY A 89 -1.97 4.30 -12.80
C GLY A 89 -2.45 2.89 -12.45
N LEU A 90 -3.02 2.70 -11.26
CA LEU A 90 -3.66 1.44 -10.87
C LEU A 90 -4.83 1.09 -11.79
N ALA A 91 -5.81 1.98 -11.93
CA ALA A 91 -6.95 1.76 -12.82
C ALA A 91 -6.49 1.49 -14.26
N SER A 92 -5.55 2.29 -14.77
CA SER A 92 -4.99 2.10 -16.12
C SER A 92 -4.38 0.71 -16.31
N SER A 93 -3.64 0.24 -15.30
CA SER A 93 -3.04 -1.09 -15.27
C SER A 93 -4.08 -2.22 -15.25
N PHE A 94 -5.24 -2.01 -14.61
CA PHE A 94 -6.34 -2.98 -14.65
C PHE A 94 -7.08 -2.99 -15.99
N TRP A 95 -7.26 -1.82 -16.60
CA TRP A 95 -8.10 -1.67 -17.80
C TRP A 95 -7.35 -1.86 -19.13
N GLY A 96 -6.02 -1.97 -19.13
CA GLY A 96 -5.28 -2.52 -20.28
C GLY A 96 -3.92 -1.92 -20.59
N GLU A 97 -3.48 -0.89 -19.86
CA GLU A 97 -2.14 -0.31 -20.05
C GLU A 97 -1.30 -0.55 -18.82
N ARG A 98 -0.37 -1.51 -18.90
CA ARG A 98 0.62 -1.75 -17.84
C ARG A 98 1.44 -0.48 -17.63
N ARG A 99 1.16 0.23 -16.54
CA ARG A 99 1.95 1.39 -16.11
C ARG A 99 2.56 1.11 -14.74
N PRO A 100 3.88 1.28 -14.57
CA PRO A 100 4.43 1.39 -13.22
C PRO A 100 3.78 2.60 -12.54
N THR A 101 3.31 2.39 -11.32
CA THR A 101 2.60 3.35 -10.47
C THR A 101 3.05 3.04 -9.05
N GLU A 102 3.36 4.08 -8.28
CA GLU A 102 3.90 3.96 -6.91
C GLU A 102 2.86 4.47 -5.88
N ASP A 103 1.70 4.90 -6.38
CA ASP A 103 0.60 5.50 -5.65
C ASP A 103 -0.75 4.88 -6.05
N ALA A 104 -1.73 5.05 -5.17
CA ALA A 104 -3.12 4.65 -5.39
C ALA A 104 -4.03 5.89 -5.39
N ASP A 105 -4.67 6.14 -6.53
CA ASP A 105 -5.62 7.25 -6.68
C ASP A 105 -7.05 6.79 -6.43
N LEU A 106 -7.73 7.41 -5.46
CA LEU A 106 -9.13 7.15 -5.14
C LEU A 106 -9.94 8.45 -5.18
N ALA A 107 -11.03 8.46 -5.96
CA ALA A 107 -12.03 9.51 -5.91
C ALA A 107 -13.18 9.07 -5.01
N ILE A 108 -13.56 9.90 -4.03
CA ILE A 108 -14.62 9.57 -3.06
C ILE A 108 -15.76 10.59 -3.14
N ILE A 109 -16.99 10.14 -2.90
CA ILE A 109 -18.14 11.01 -2.71
C ILE A 109 -18.33 11.20 -1.20
N LEU A 110 -17.73 12.27 -0.67
CA LEU A 110 -17.67 12.51 0.77
C LEU A 110 -18.73 13.54 1.21
N GLU A 111 -19.65 13.09 2.06
CA GLU A 111 -20.60 13.95 2.75
C GLU A 111 -19.93 14.64 3.97
N PRO A 112 -20.24 15.92 4.26
CA PRO A 112 -19.63 16.66 5.38
C PRO A 112 -19.69 15.94 6.72
N GLU A 113 -20.77 15.20 6.98
CA GLU A 113 -21.02 14.47 8.23
C GLU A 113 -20.09 13.25 8.40
N LYS A 114 -19.53 12.74 7.30
CA LYS A 114 -18.65 11.58 7.26
C LYS A 114 -17.17 11.96 7.39
N VAL A 115 -16.82 13.23 7.23
CA VAL A 115 -15.42 13.72 7.28
C VAL A 115 -14.74 13.31 8.58
N GLN A 116 -15.36 13.59 9.73
CA GLN A 116 -14.77 13.25 11.03
C GLN A 116 -14.66 11.73 11.26
N GLN A 117 -15.62 10.96 10.76
CA GLN A 117 -15.57 9.50 10.86
C GLN A 117 -14.43 8.93 10.03
N LEU A 118 -14.26 9.43 8.80
CA LEU A 118 -13.16 9.03 7.92
C LEU A 118 -11.79 9.39 8.52
N ILE A 119 -11.62 10.61 9.03
CA ILE A 119 -10.37 11.04 9.68
C ILE A 119 -10.08 10.16 10.89
N ALA A 120 -11.07 9.89 11.74
CA ALA A 120 -10.88 9.06 12.93
C ALA A 120 -10.36 7.67 12.57
N VAL A 121 -10.95 6.99 11.58
CA VAL A 121 -10.51 5.65 11.13
C VAL A 121 -9.16 5.71 10.44
N LEU A 122 -8.92 6.65 9.52
CA LEU A 122 -7.64 6.70 8.82
C LEU A 122 -6.49 7.07 9.76
N SER A 123 -6.71 7.90 10.76
CA SER A 123 -5.67 8.34 11.70
C SER A 123 -5.10 7.23 12.59
N THR A 124 -5.78 6.08 12.69
CA THR A 124 -5.27 4.94 13.47
C THR A 124 -4.20 4.15 12.72
N GLU A 125 -4.21 4.18 11.39
CA GLU A 125 -3.36 3.33 10.55
C GLU A 125 -2.48 4.13 9.58
N PHE A 126 -2.89 5.36 9.24
CA PHE A 126 -2.24 6.19 8.22
C PHE A 126 -1.78 7.52 8.79
N TYR A 127 -0.68 8.01 8.23
CA TYR A 127 -0.26 9.39 8.43
C TYR A 127 -1.14 10.32 7.59
N LEU A 128 -1.80 11.28 8.25
CA LEU A 128 -2.63 12.30 7.62
C LEU A 128 -1.94 13.67 7.71
N THR A 129 -2.04 14.49 6.66
CA THR A 129 -1.46 15.84 6.57
C THR A 129 -2.47 16.90 6.17
#